data_AF-A0A812G2Z7-F1
#
_entry.id   AF-A0A812G2Z7-F1
#
_cell.length_a   1.000
_cell.length_b   1.000
_cell.length_c   1.000
_cell.angle_alpha   90.00
_cell.angle_beta   90.00
_cell.angle_gamma   90.00
#
_symmetry.space_group_name_H-M   'P 1'
#
loop_
_entity.id
_entity.type
_entity.pdbx_description
1 polymer ?
#
loop_
_entity_poly.entity_id
_entity_poly.type
_entity_poly.pdbx_seq_one_letter_code
_entity_poly.pdbx_strand_id
1 'polypeptide(L)'
;MQSSADDVPMCILTRRQVLVDCFQRGGMWILAVGLPGLVVVFLELVVFAGTHASGGKAWKVGCFADAPWLIAAIMANGFRSPLGALAVAGLHFLPLWLWLFLRVPGRSSARFLCLGPVLLLGRCLAAAAELWVLRRYLGSILSRDATALSERQDASR
;
A
#
# COMPACT_ATOMS: atom_id res chain seq x y z
N MET A 1 -26.10 26.97 13.45
CA MET A 1 -25.51 25.98 14.36
C MET A 1 -26.33 24.70 14.24
N GLN A 2 -25.91 23.77 13.38
CA GLN A 2 -26.60 22.48 13.26
C GLN A 2 -25.60 21.38 12.90
N SER A 3 -25.42 20.49 13.87
CA SER A 3 -25.01 19.09 13.81
C SER A 3 -23.75 18.70 13.02
N SER A 4 -22.64 18.67 13.75
CA SER A 4 -21.38 17.98 13.42
C SER A 4 -21.37 16.57 14.03
N ALA A 5 -22.42 15.77 13.80
CA ALA A 5 -22.56 14.44 14.43
C ALA A 5 -22.63 13.25 13.44
N ASP A 6 -22.93 13.49 12.16
CA ASP A 6 -23.22 12.38 11.22
C ASP A 6 -22.05 11.96 10.31
N ASP A 7 -20.90 12.65 10.35
CA ASP A 7 -19.71 12.32 9.54
C ASP A 7 -18.76 11.30 10.20
N VAL A 8 -18.97 10.99 11.49
CA VAL A 8 -18.08 10.15 12.29
C VAL A 8 -18.26 8.64 12.04
N PRO A 9 -19.47 8.05 11.89
CA PRO A 9 -19.61 6.59 11.83
C PRO A 9 -19.09 5.97 10.52
N MET A 10 -19.22 6.67 9.39
CA MET A 10 -18.77 6.15 8.09
C MET A 10 -17.22 6.16 7.97
N CYS A 11 -16.56 7.08 8.67
CA CYS A 11 -15.11 7.21 8.70
C CYS A 11 -14.44 6.14 9.59
N ILE A 12 -15.12 5.64 10.63
CA ILE A 12 -14.61 4.56 11.48
C ILE A 12 -14.79 3.19 10.82
N LEU A 13 -15.92 2.98 10.13
CA LEU A 13 -16.22 1.74 9.42
C LEU A 13 -15.25 1.48 8.26
N THR A 14 -14.89 2.52 7.50
CA THR A 14 -13.88 2.42 6.43
C THR A 14 -12.48 2.12 6.96
N ARG A 15 -12.12 2.64 8.14
CA ARG A 15 -10.79 2.39 8.76
C ARG A 15 -10.64 0.95 9.24
N ARG A 16 -11.68 0.39 9.86
CA ARG A 16 -11.65 -1.00 10.37
C ARG A 16 -11.52 -2.00 9.22
N GLN A 17 -12.21 -1.78 8.10
CA GLN A 17 -12.18 -2.69 6.96
C GLN A 17 -10.79 -2.77 6.31
N VAL A 18 -10.09 -1.65 6.15
CA VAL A 18 -8.75 -1.66 5.53
C VAL A 18 -7.70 -2.32 6.45
N LEU A 19 -7.80 -2.13 7.77
CA LEU A 19 -6.96 -2.85 8.73
C LEU A 19 -7.19 -4.36 8.66
N VAL A 20 -8.47 -4.78 8.64
CA VAL A 20 -8.84 -6.19 8.48
C VAL A 20 -8.28 -6.75 7.17
N ASP A 21 -8.35 -5.99 6.08
CA ASP A 21 -7.79 -6.38 4.79
C ASP A 21 -6.26 -6.56 4.85
N CYS A 22 -5.55 -5.65 5.52
CA CYS A 22 -4.09 -5.76 5.73
C CYS A 22 -3.73 -6.97 6.61
N PHE A 23 -4.48 -7.23 7.69
CA PHE A 23 -4.25 -8.41 8.53
C PHE A 23 -4.58 -9.71 7.80
N GLN A 24 -5.63 -9.73 6.99
CA GLN A 24 -6.00 -10.90 6.20
C GLN A 24 -4.92 -11.23 5.17
N ARG A 25 -4.44 -10.23 4.41
CA ARG A 25 -3.32 -10.43 3.47
C ARG A 25 -2.04 -10.80 4.19
N GLY A 26 -1.75 -10.15 5.32
CA GLY A 26 -0.57 -10.43 6.10
C GLY A 26 -0.56 -11.83 6.71
N GLY A 27 -1.71 -12.31 7.18
CA GLY A 27 -1.90 -13.70 7.61
C GLY A 27 -1.62 -14.68 6.48
N MET A 28 -2.09 -14.40 5.27
CA MET A 28 -1.81 -15.24 4.09
C MET A 28 -0.32 -15.29 3.75
N TRP A 29 0.40 -14.18 3.85
CA TRP A 29 1.86 -14.15 3.69
C TRP A 29 2.58 -15.00 4.73
N ILE A 30 2.18 -14.90 5.99
CA ILE A 30 2.76 -15.72 7.08
C ILE A 30 2.45 -17.21 6.86
N LEU A 31 1.24 -17.55 6.43
CA LEU A 31 0.86 -18.93 6.12
C LEU A 31 1.64 -19.49 4.93
N ALA A 32 1.92 -18.65 3.92
CA ALA A 32 2.64 -19.03 2.72
C ALA A 32 4.13 -19.25 2.98
N VAL A 33 4.83 -18.26 3.54
CA VAL A 33 6.31 -18.25 3.65
C VAL A 33 6.85 -18.21 5.07
N GLY A 34 5.99 -18.11 6.09
CA GLY A 34 6.42 -17.99 7.49
C GLY A 34 6.90 -16.58 7.84
N LEU A 35 7.97 -16.49 8.63
CA LEU A 35 8.52 -15.24 9.15
C LEU A 35 8.86 -14.18 8.08
N PRO A 36 9.41 -14.51 6.90
CA PRO A 36 9.65 -13.52 5.83
C PRO A 36 8.38 -12.78 5.39
N GLY A 37 7.21 -13.41 5.54
CA GLY A 37 5.92 -12.78 5.23
C GLY A 37 5.65 -11.53 6.07
N LEU A 38 6.21 -11.44 7.28
CA LEU A 38 6.07 -10.28 8.16
C LEU A 38 6.62 -9.00 7.53
N VAL A 39 7.70 -9.08 6.73
CA VAL A 39 8.27 -7.91 6.06
C VAL A 39 7.22 -7.25 5.15
N VAL A 40 6.45 -8.07 4.43
CA VAL A 40 5.38 -7.59 3.54
C VAL A 40 4.26 -6.95 4.35
N VAL A 41 3.89 -7.54 5.50
CA VAL A 41 2.88 -6.99 6.41
C VAL A 41 3.30 -5.63 6.96
N PHE A 42 4.55 -5.50 7.42
CA PHE A 42 5.08 -4.25 7.94
C PHE A 42 5.11 -3.16 6.86
N LEU A 43 5.52 -3.51 5.64
CA LEU A 43 5.53 -2.56 4.53
C LEU A 43 4.10 -2.05 4.23
N GLU A 44 3.12 -2.96 4.10
CA GLU A 44 1.72 -2.60 3.87
C GLU A 44 1.16 -1.71 5.00
N LEU A 45 1.48 -2.04 6.25
CA LEU A 45 1.01 -1.30 7.41
C LEU A 45 1.61 0.11 7.49
N VAL A 46 2.91 0.25 7.20
CA VAL A 46 3.60 1.55 7.20
C VAL A 46 3.11 2.45 6.07
N VAL A 47 2.93 1.90 4.87
CA VAL A 47 2.40 2.66 3.73
C VAL A 47 0.95 3.08 4.00
N PHE A 48 0.15 2.20 4.59
CA PHE A 48 -1.21 2.54 5.02
C PHE A 48 -1.22 3.66 6.05
N ALA A 49 -0.38 3.57 7.09
CA ALA A 49 -0.27 4.61 8.11
C ALA A 49 0.16 5.95 7.50
N GLY A 50 1.15 5.95 6.60
CA GLY A 50 1.66 7.15 5.93
C GLY A 50 0.65 7.80 5.00
N THR A 51 0.00 7.02 4.13
CA THR A 51 -1.05 7.53 3.22
C THR A 51 -2.25 8.08 3.97
N HIS A 52 -2.65 7.42 5.06
CA HIS A 52 -3.73 7.89 5.91
C HIS A 52 -3.38 9.22 6.59
N ALA A 53 -2.16 9.34 7.13
CA ALA A 53 -1.71 10.56 7.81
C ALA A 53 -1.50 11.74 6.86
N SER A 54 -1.15 11.50 5.59
CA SER A 54 -0.86 12.56 4.62
C SER A 54 -2.06 13.04 3.82
N GLY A 55 -3.03 12.18 3.49
CA GLY A 55 -4.03 12.47 2.46
C GLY A 55 -5.49 12.19 2.79
N GLY A 56 -5.80 11.48 3.89
CA GLY A 56 -7.19 11.15 4.25
C GLY A 56 -8.02 10.60 3.08
N LYS A 57 -9.26 11.08 2.88
CA LYS A 57 -10.13 10.70 1.75
C LYS A 57 -9.66 11.24 0.38
N ALA A 58 -8.74 12.20 0.35
CA ALA A 58 -8.31 12.93 -0.85
C ALA A 58 -6.95 12.46 -1.41
N TRP A 59 -6.33 11.41 -0.86
CA TRP A 59 -4.98 10.95 -1.26
C TRP A 59 -4.83 10.64 -2.76
N LYS A 60 -5.93 10.36 -3.47
CA LYS A 60 -5.95 10.11 -4.92
C LYS A 60 -5.95 11.38 -5.78
N VAL A 61 -6.32 12.54 -5.21
CA VAL A 61 -6.47 13.80 -5.93
C VAL A 61 -5.25 14.67 -5.62
N GLY A 62 -4.32 14.79 -6.56
CA GLY A 62 -3.15 15.66 -6.45
C GLY A 62 -1.85 15.01 -5.94
N CYS A 63 -1.92 13.91 -5.18
CA CYS A 63 -0.69 13.28 -4.64
C CYS A 63 0.22 12.65 -5.71
N PHE A 64 -0.31 12.40 -6.91
CA PHE A 64 0.39 11.74 -8.01
C PHE A 64 0.71 12.67 -9.20
N ALA A 65 0.52 13.98 -9.05
CA ALA A 65 0.84 14.95 -10.11
C ALA A 65 2.34 14.94 -10.45
N ASP A 66 3.20 14.83 -9.43
CA ASP A 66 4.66 14.75 -9.56
C ASP A 66 5.18 13.30 -9.57
N ALA A 67 4.30 12.32 -9.80
CA ALA A 67 4.71 10.93 -9.76
C ALA A 67 5.57 10.57 -10.98
N PRO A 68 6.65 9.78 -10.81
CA PRO A 68 7.41 9.28 -11.94
C PRO A 68 6.51 8.44 -12.84
N TRP A 69 6.82 8.41 -14.14
CA TRP A 69 5.98 7.84 -15.19
C TRP A 69 5.43 6.44 -14.85
N LEU A 70 6.24 5.60 -14.19
CA LEU A 70 5.85 4.25 -13.78
C LEU A 70 4.71 4.28 -12.75
N ILE A 71 4.81 5.14 -11.74
CA ILE A 71 3.80 5.28 -10.70
C ILE A 71 2.54 5.96 -11.25
N ALA A 72 2.70 6.97 -12.09
CA ALA A 72 1.59 7.59 -12.80
C ALA A 72 0.83 6.57 -13.67
N ALA A 73 1.54 5.67 -14.35
CA ALA A 73 0.94 4.62 -15.18
C ALA A 73 0.21 3.54 -14.34
N ILE A 74 0.75 3.16 -13.18
CA ILE A 74 0.07 2.25 -12.23
C ILE A 74 -1.21 2.90 -11.69
N MET A 75 -1.15 4.18 -11.33
CA MET A 75 -2.25 4.92 -10.71
C MET A 75 -3.28 5.46 -11.71
N ALA A 76 -3.00 5.39 -13.01
CA ALA A 76 -3.88 5.91 -14.06
C ALA A 76 -5.31 5.36 -13.95
N ASN A 77 -6.29 6.26 -14.03
CA ASN A 77 -7.71 5.96 -13.85
C ASN A 77 -8.06 5.23 -12.53
N GLY A 78 -7.25 5.42 -11.47
CA GLY A 78 -7.45 4.80 -10.17
C GLY A 78 -7.23 3.28 -10.20
N PHE A 79 -6.10 2.84 -10.76
CA PHE A 79 -5.73 1.43 -10.98
C PHE A 79 -6.49 0.69 -12.08
N ARG A 80 -7.27 1.40 -12.92
CA ARG A 80 -7.95 0.80 -14.08
C ARG A 80 -7.05 0.64 -15.31
N SER A 81 -5.76 0.98 -15.21
CA SER A 81 -4.77 0.67 -16.23
C SER A 81 -4.37 -0.81 -16.17
N PRO A 82 -3.84 -1.40 -17.26
CA PRO A 82 -3.37 -2.79 -17.24
C PRO A 82 -2.26 -3.02 -16.21
N LEU A 83 -1.38 -2.02 -16.00
CA LEU A 83 -0.35 -2.06 -14.95
C LEU A 83 -0.95 -1.97 -13.55
N GLY A 84 -1.98 -1.14 -13.36
CA GLY A 84 -2.72 -1.05 -12.11
C GLY A 84 -3.45 -2.35 -11.77
N ALA A 85 -4.12 -2.95 -12.76
CA ALA A 85 -4.78 -4.25 -12.61
C ALA A 85 -3.78 -5.35 -12.27
N LEU A 86 -2.62 -5.37 -12.93
CA LEU A 86 -1.54 -6.31 -12.62
C LEU A 86 -0.98 -6.11 -11.21
N ALA A 87 -0.81 -4.84 -10.78
CA ALA A 87 -0.36 -4.52 -9.43
C ALA A 87 -1.36 -5.00 -8.37
N VAL A 88 -2.66 -4.73 -8.57
CA VAL A 88 -3.73 -5.20 -7.69
C VAL A 88 -3.82 -6.72 -7.67
N ALA A 89 -3.67 -7.37 -8.82
CA ALA A 89 -3.68 -8.82 -8.93
C ALA A 89 -2.49 -9.45 -8.18
N GLY A 90 -1.28 -8.92 -8.37
CA GLY A 90 -0.10 -9.36 -7.63
C GLY A 90 -0.23 -9.15 -6.12
N LEU A 91 -0.83 -8.04 -5.69
CA LEU A 91 -1.04 -7.76 -4.27
C LEU A 91 -1.98 -8.79 -3.60
N HIS A 92 -3.05 -9.21 -4.28
CA HIS A 92 -4.07 -10.09 -3.69
C HIS A 92 -3.81 -11.57 -3.94
N PHE A 93 -3.44 -11.94 -5.16
CA PHE A 93 -3.38 -13.35 -5.58
C PHE A 93 -2.01 -13.99 -5.38
N LEU A 94 -0.92 -13.21 -5.27
CA LEU A 94 0.42 -13.77 -5.04
C LEU A 94 0.51 -14.59 -3.73
N PRO A 95 0.08 -14.09 -2.55
CA PRO A 95 0.19 -14.88 -1.32
C PRO A 95 -0.66 -16.16 -1.38
N LEU A 96 -1.81 -16.12 -2.05
CA LEU A 96 -2.64 -17.30 -2.27
C LEU A 96 -1.98 -18.31 -3.21
N TRP A 97 -1.42 -17.84 -4.33
CA TRP A 97 -0.70 -18.68 -5.28
C TRP A 97 0.50 -19.35 -4.61
N LEU A 98 1.25 -18.60 -3.81
CA LEU A 98 2.42 -19.09 -3.09
C LEU A 98 2.05 -20.13 -2.03
N TRP A 99 0.96 -19.89 -1.29
CA TRP A 99 0.41 -20.88 -0.36
C TRP A 99 0.01 -22.18 -1.09
N LEU A 100 -0.70 -22.08 -2.21
CA LEU A 100 -1.09 -23.25 -3.01
C LEU A 100 0.13 -23.99 -3.58
N PHE A 101 1.13 -23.27 -4.08
CA PHE A 101 2.34 -23.84 -4.66
C PHE A 101 3.16 -24.62 -3.60
N LEU A 102 3.26 -24.08 -2.38
CA LEU A 102 4.06 -24.69 -1.31
C LEU A 102 3.33 -25.78 -0.52
N ARG A 103 1.99 -25.72 -0.42
CA ARG A 103 1.21 -26.63 0.45
C ARG A 103 0.43 -27.71 -0.30
N VAL A 104 0.19 -27.54 -1.61
CA VAL A 104 -0.58 -28.50 -2.42
C VAL A 104 0.35 -29.16 -3.44
N PRO A 105 1.01 -30.29 -3.07
CA PRO A 105 1.87 -31.01 -4.00
C PRO A 105 1.07 -31.55 -5.18
N GLY A 106 1.67 -31.56 -6.37
CA GLY A 106 1.05 -32.10 -7.60
C GLY A 106 0.38 -31.08 -8.53
N ARG A 107 0.37 -29.78 -8.19
CA ARG A 107 -0.04 -28.71 -9.12
C ARG A 107 1.15 -28.21 -9.96
N SER A 108 1.43 -28.90 -11.05
CA SER A 108 2.54 -28.59 -11.97
C SER A 108 2.09 -28.20 -13.39
N SER A 109 0.82 -27.81 -13.58
CA SER A 109 0.36 -27.34 -14.89
C SER A 109 1.16 -26.10 -15.32
N ALA A 110 1.62 -26.06 -16.58
CA ALA A 110 2.40 -24.94 -17.10
C ALA A 110 1.73 -23.57 -16.87
N ARG A 111 0.39 -23.49 -17.00
CA ARG A 111 -0.40 -22.28 -16.68
C ARG A 111 -0.24 -21.82 -15.22
N PHE A 112 -0.20 -22.78 -14.28
CA PHE A 112 -0.04 -22.49 -12.86
C PHE A 112 1.39 -21.99 -12.56
N LEU A 113 2.40 -22.56 -13.22
CA LEU A 113 3.79 -22.13 -13.08
C LEU A 113 4.03 -20.75 -13.70
N CYS A 114 3.45 -20.45 -14.87
CA CYS A 114 3.56 -19.13 -15.50
C CYS A 114 2.82 -18.04 -14.72
N LEU A 115 1.79 -18.39 -13.93
CA LEU A 115 1.04 -17.43 -13.14
C LEU A 115 1.89 -16.80 -12.03
N GLY A 116 2.80 -17.56 -11.42
CA GLY A 116 3.68 -17.10 -10.35
C GLY A 116 4.51 -15.86 -10.72
N PRO A 117 5.34 -15.92 -11.78
CA PRO A 117 6.14 -14.78 -12.23
C PRO A 117 5.30 -13.54 -12.58
N VAL A 118 4.12 -13.73 -13.19
CA VAL A 118 3.22 -12.62 -13.53
C VAL A 118 2.69 -11.94 -12.27
N LEU A 119 2.26 -12.71 -11.28
CA LEU A 119 1.80 -12.19 -10.00
C LEU A 119 2.94 -11.54 -9.20
N LEU A 120 4.15 -12.10 -9.28
CA LEU A 120 5.35 -11.53 -8.67
C LEU A 120 5.68 -10.16 -9.27
N LEU A 121 5.63 -10.03 -10.59
CA LEU A 121 5.80 -8.76 -11.28
C LEU A 121 4.76 -7.74 -10.81
N GLY A 122 3.50 -8.15 -10.69
CA GLY A 122 2.44 -7.32 -10.10
C GLY A 122 2.77 -6.85 -8.69
N ARG A 123 3.27 -7.74 -7.81
CA ARG A 123 3.67 -7.36 -6.45
C ARG A 123 4.84 -6.39 -6.46
N CYS A 124 5.83 -6.57 -7.34
CA CYS A 124 6.94 -5.64 -7.49
C CYS A 124 6.47 -4.25 -7.92
N LEU A 125 5.50 -4.16 -8.84
CA LEU A 125 4.88 -2.88 -9.23
C LEU A 125 4.15 -2.23 -8.05
N ALA A 126 3.37 -3.01 -7.29
CA ALA A 126 2.69 -2.51 -6.09
C ALA A 126 3.71 -2.03 -5.03
N ALA A 127 4.77 -2.79 -4.78
CA ALA A 127 5.83 -2.44 -3.83
C ALA A 127 6.60 -1.18 -4.26
N ALA A 128 6.82 -0.98 -5.56
CA ALA A 128 7.42 0.25 -6.08
C ALA A 128 6.54 1.48 -5.82
N ALA A 129 5.23 1.34 -6.03
CA ALA A 129 4.27 2.40 -5.71
C ALA A 129 4.21 2.69 -4.21
N GLU A 130 4.11 1.65 -3.39
CA GLU A 130 4.18 1.71 -1.92
C GLU A 130 5.43 2.46 -1.44
N LEU A 131 6.61 2.06 -1.92
CA LEU A 131 7.89 2.67 -1.53
C LEU A 131 7.99 4.12 -1.96
N TRP A 132 7.49 4.47 -3.15
CA TRP A 132 7.48 5.85 -3.62
C TRP A 132 6.62 6.74 -2.73
N VAL A 133 5.40 6.28 -2.41
CA VAL A 133 4.48 6.99 -1.52
C VAL A 133 5.10 7.16 -0.13
N LEU A 134 5.71 6.10 0.41
CA LEU A 134 6.37 6.16 1.71
C LEU A 134 7.53 7.16 1.71
N ARG A 135 8.38 7.15 0.67
CA ARG A 135 9.48 8.12 0.54
C ARG A 135 8.96 9.55 0.48
N ARG A 136 7.89 9.81 -0.27
CA ARG A 136 7.29 11.15 -0.35
C ARG A 136 6.75 11.61 1.00
N TYR A 137 6.11 10.70 1.73
CA TYR A 137 5.59 10.97 3.07
C TYR A 137 6.72 11.28 4.06
N LEU A 138 7.76 10.44 4.12
CA LEU A 138 8.92 10.66 4.97
C LEU A 138 9.60 12.00 4.67
N GLY A 139 9.81 12.31 3.39
CA GLY A 139 10.33 13.61 2.98
C GLY A 139 9.48 14.77 3.48
N SER A 140 8.15 14.65 3.41
CA SER A 140 7.25 15.70 3.89
C SER A 140 7.29 15.90 5.40
N ILE A 141 7.48 14.83 6.19
CA ILE A 141 7.65 14.94 7.65
C ILE A 141 8.98 15.62 7.97
N LEU A 142 10.06 15.16 7.36
CA LEU A 142 11.39 15.70 7.62
C LEU A 142 11.48 17.21 7.30
N SER A 143 10.85 17.66 6.22
CA SER A 143 10.77 19.08 5.89
C SER A 143 10.00 19.89 6.94
N ARG A 144 8.88 19.35 7.45
CA ARG A 144 8.09 20.02 8.49
C ARG A 144 8.85 20.13 9.81
N ASP A 145 9.56 19.07 10.19
CA ASP A 145 10.38 19.06 11.40
C ASP A 145 11.54 20.05 11.29
N ALA A 146 12.19 20.14 10.12
CA ALA A 146 13.25 21.11 9.87
C ALA A 146 12.76 22.56 10.00
N THR A 147 11.59 22.90 9.43
CA THR A 147 10.98 24.24 9.56
C THR A 147 10.58 24.56 11.01
N ALA A 148 10.00 23.59 11.72
CA ALA A 148 9.62 23.78 13.12
C ALA A 148 10.85 24.01 14.02
N LEU A 149 12.00 23.40 13.70
CA LEU A 149 13.25 23.64 14.40
C LEU A 149 13.83 25.02 14.13
N SER A 150 13.79 25.52 12.88
CA SER A 150 14.26 26.88 12.57
C SER A 150 13.42 27.94 13.27
N GLU A 151 12.10 27.80 13.29
CA GLU A 151 11.19 28.74 13.99
C GLU A 151 11.46 28.78 15.50
N ARG A 152 11.76 27.63 16.12
CA ARG A 152 12.12 27.56 17.55
C ARG A 152 13.47 28.22 17.84
N GLN A 153 14.43 28.11 16.92
CA GLN A 153 15.73 28.77 17.07
C GLN A 153 15.59 30.28 16.95
N ASP A 154 14.82 30.76 15.98
CA ASP A 154 14.55 32.18 15.79
C ASP A 154 13.77 32.79 16.96
N ALA A 155 12.81 32.05 17.54
CA ALA A 155 12.07 32.50 18.73
C ALA A 155 12.91 32.56 20.03
N SER A 156 14.08 31.91 20.05
CA SER A 156 14.99 31.91 21.20
C SER A 156 16.09 32.97 21.15
N ARG A 157 16.19 33.70 20.03
CA ARG A 157 17.13 34.82 19.83
C ARG A 157 16.43 36.14 20.07
#